data_AF-A0A957GS70-F1
#
_entry.id   AF-A0A957GS70-F1
#
_cell.length_a   1.000
_cell.length_b   1.000
_cell.length_c   1.000
_cell.angle_alpha   90.00
_cell.angle_beta   90.00
_cell.angle_gamma   90.00
#
_symmetry.space_group_name_H-M   'P 1'
#
loop_
_entity.id
_entity.type
_entity.pdbx_description
1 polymer ?
#
loop_
_entity_poly.entity_id
_entity_poly.type
_entity_poly.pdbx_seq_one_letter_code
_entity_poly.pdbx_strand_id
1 'polypeptide(L)'
;YVPHYYGSSYYNFPYTFGLLFGLGLYARYQENADEFRQGYDDLLSATGMSEAADLAARFGINIRDTAFWEGSLDVLRADIDRFDKLIP
;
A
#
# COMPACT_ATOMS: atom_id res chain seq x y z
N TYR A 1 13.70 -21.70 13.02
CA TYR A 1 13.19 -22.29 11.76
C TYR A 1 11.89 -21.57 11.45
N VAL A 2 11.88 -20.66 10.46
CA VAL A 2 10.65 -19.96 10.07
C VAL A 2 10.10 -20.71 8.85
N PRO A 3 8.93 -21.37 8.97
CA PRO A 3 8.40 -22.26 7.92
C PRO A 3 8.27 -21.62 6.53
N HIS A 4 8.22 -20.29 6.46
CA HIS A 4 7.93 -19.50 5.25
C HIS A 4 9.10 -19.33 4.27
N TYR A 5 10.33 -19.72 4.63
CA TYR A 5 11.51 -19.38 3.82
C TYR A 5 11.88 -20.39 2.72
N TYR A 6 11.34 -21.63 2.74
CA TYR A 6 11.92 -22.72 1.96
C TYR A 6 10.93 -23.53 1.09
N GLY A 7 9.64 -23.18 1.06
CA GLY A 7 8.63 -23.93 0.31
C GLY A 7 8.23 -23.34 -1.05
N SER A 8 8.36 -22.02 -1.22
CA SER A 8 7.91 -21.31 -2.41
C SER A 8 8.72 -20.03 -2.61
N SER A 9 9.45 -19.93 -3.71
CA SER A 9 10.08 -18.68 -4.14
C SER A 9 9.03 -17.56 -4.14
N TYR A 10 9.37 -16.38 -3.60
CA TYR A 10 8.52 -15.18 -3.56
C TYR A 10 7.31 -15.17 -2.60
N TYR A 11 7.16 -16.14 -1.68
CA TYR A 11 6.01 -16.16 -0.74
C TYR A 11 5.86 -14.91 0.14
N ASN A 12 6.97 -14.27 0.53
CA ASN A 12 6.93 -13.06 1.36
C ASN A 12 6.50 -11.81 0.57
N PHE A 13 6.64 -11.84 -0.76
CA PHE A 13 6.40 -10.68 -1.61
C PHE A 13 4.95 -10.18 -1.51
N PRO A 14 3.90 -11.03 -1.63
CA PRO A 14 2.51 -10.59 -1.47
C PRO A 14 2.22 -9.90 -0.14
N TYR A 15 2.88 -10.30 0.96
CA TYR A 15 2.69 -9.65 2.26
C TYR A 15 3.29 -8.25 2.29
N THR A 16 4.55 -8.11 1.87
CA THR A 16 5.21 -6.80 1.80
C THR A 16 4.51 -5.88 0.81
N PHE A 17 4.17 -6.40 -0.37
CA PHE A 17 3.41 -5.67 -1.38
C PHE A 17 2.05 -5.22 -0.84
N GLY A 18 1.26 -6.14 -0.27
CA GLY A 18 -0.06 -5.84 0.25
C GLY A 18 -0.04 -4.79 1.35
N LEU A 19 0.92 -4.89 2.28
CA LEU A 19 1.12 -3.90 3.33
C LEU A 19 1.44 -2.51 2.75
N LEU A 20 2.47 -2.42 1.91
CA LEU A 20 2.90 -1.13 1.34
C LEU A 20 1.85 -0.54 0.42
N PHE A 21 1.15 -1.37 -0.36
CA PHE A 21 0.07 -0.91 -1.24
C PHE A 21 -1.09 -0.36 -0.41
N GLY A 22 -1.51 -1.08 0.65
CA GLY A 22 -2.54 -0.60 1.57
C GLY A 22 -2.18 0.71 2.27
N LEU A 23 -0.93 0.87 2.72
CA LEU A 23 -0.43 2.13 3.27
C LEU A 23 -0.45 3.27 2.23
N GLY A 24 -0.12 2.98 0.97
CA GLY A 24 -0.18 3.96 -0.12
C GLY A 24 -1.62 4.40 -0.44
N LEU A 25 -2.57 3.46 -0.41
CA LEU A 25 -4.01 3.78 -0.48
C LEU A 25 -4.46 4.65 0.70
N TYR A 26 -3.97 4.34 1.90
CA TYR A 26 -4.27 5.13 3.09
C TYR A 26 -3.70 6.55 3.00
N ALA A 27 -2.48 6.73 2.48
CA ALA A 27 -1.91 8.05 2.22
C ALA A 27 -2.82 8.86 1.26
N ARG A 28 -3.31 8.25 0.17
CA ARG A 28 -4.27 8.89 -0.74
C ARG A 28 -5.59 9.25 -0.08
N TYR A 29 -6.09 8.40 0.80
CA TYR A 29 -7.26 8.71 1.62
C TYR A 29 -7.03 9.91 2.53
N GLN A 30 -5.83 10.05 3.13
CA GLN A 30 -5.49 11.21 3.96
C GLN A 30 -5.39 12.51 3.15
N GLU A 31 -4.92 12.45 1.91
CA GLU A 31 -4.83 13.61 1.00
C GLU A 31 -6.21 14.10 0.55
N ASN A 32 -7.07 13.19 0.07
CA ASN A 32 -8.42 13.52 -0.40
C ASN A 32 -9.40 12.36 -0.19
N ALA A 33 -10.04 12.34 0.98
CA ALA A 33 -10.95 11.27 1.37
C ALA A 33 -12.18 11.12 0.46
N ASP A 34 -12.69 12.21 -0.09
CA ASP A 34 -13.91 12.17 -0.91
C ASP A 34 -13.64 11.62 -2.31
N GLU A 35 -12.53 12.03 -2.94
CA GLU A 35 -12.07 11.44 -4.19
C GLU A 35 -11.70 9.97 -4.03
N PHE A 36 -10.99 9.63 -2.94
CA PHE A 36 -10.63 8.25 -2.63
C PHE A 36 -11.88 7.35 -2.56
N ARG A 37 -12.90 7.75 -1.81
CA ARG A 37 -14.14 6.97 -1.64
C ARG A 37 -14.86 6.71 -2.96
N GLN A 38 -14.85 7.67 -3.88
CA GLN A 38 -15.54 7.54 -5.17
C GLN A 38 -14.96 6.40 -6.01
N GLY A 39 -13.64 6.19 -5.97
CA GLY A 39 -13.00 5.11 -6.70
C GLY A 39 -12.90 3.80 -5.93
N TYR A 40 -12.86 3.83 -4.59
CA TYR A 40 -12.34 2.71 -3.79
C TYR A 40 -13.15 1.41 -3.96
N ASP A 41 -14.47 1.52 -4.06
CA ASP A 41 -15.34 0.37 -4.34
C ASP A 41 -15.04 -0.28 -5.70
N ASP A 42 -14.77 0.54 -6.72
CA ASP A 42 -14.38 0.05 -8.05
C ASP A 42 -13.03 -0.68 -8.00
N LEU A 43 -12.05 -0.15 -7.26
CA LEU A 43 -10.76 -0.79 -7.06
C LEU A 43 -10.91 -2.17 -6.39
N LEU A 44 -11.70 -2.25 -5.32
CA LEU A 44 -11.97 -3.50 -4.62
C LEU A 44 -12.68 -4.51 -5.53
N SER A 45 -13.67 -4.05 -6.30
CA SER A 45 -14.44 -4.91 -7.22
C SER A 45 -13.58 -5.54 -8.32
N ALA A 46 -12.51 -4.86 -8.75
CA ALA A 46 -11.63 -5.30 -9.82
C ALA A 46 -10.41 -6.12 -9.33
N THR A 47 -10.31 -6.36 -8.01
CA THR A 47 -9.21 -7.14 -7.43
C THR A 47 -9.20 -8.57 -8.00
N GLY A 48 -8.03 -9.03 -8.47
CA GLY A 48 -7.85 -10.37 -9.03
C GLY A 48 -8.29 -10.53 -10.49
N MET A 49 -8.77 -9.47 -11.14
CA MET A 49 -9.24 -9.49 -12.53
C MET A 49 -8.18 -9.03 -13.54
N SER A 50 -7.05 -8.47 -13.08
CA SER A 50 -5.98 -7.93 -13.93
C SER A 50 -4.64 -7.91 -13.18
N GLU A 51 -3.58 -7.52 -13.87
CA GLU A 51 -2.27 -7.25 -13.26
C GLU A 51 -2.39 -6.11 -12.24
N ALA A 52 -1.64 -6.20 -11.14
CA ALA A 52 -1.71 -5.20 -10.06
C ALA A 52 -1.44 -3.77 -10.55
N ALA A 53 -0.55 -3.61 -11.55
CA ALA A 53 -0.23 -2.31 -12.12
C ALA A 53 -1.38 -1.72 -12.94
N ASP A 54 -2.10 -2.54 -13.69
CA ASP A 54 -3.23 -2.10 -14.50
C ASP A 54 -4.43 -1.77 -13.60
N LEU A 55 -4.63 -2.53 -12.52
CA LEU A 55 -5.62 -2.25 -11.49
C LEU A 55 -5.33 -0.90 -10.80
N ALA A 56 -4.10 -0.70 -10.34
CA ALA A 56 -3.70 0.54 -9.68
C ALA A 56 -3.79 1.76 -10.60
N ALA A 57 -3.42 1.61 -11.89
CA ALA A 57 -3.48 2.69 -12.86
C ALA A 57 -4.91 3.22 -13.10
N ARG A 58 -5.94 2.36 -12.99
CA ARG A 58 -7.35 2.77 -13.04
C ARG A 58 -7.74 3.72 -11.90
N PHE A 59 -6.97 3.70 -10.82
CA PHE A 59 -7.11 4.57 -9.66
C PHE A 59 -6.17 5.79 -9.68
N GLY A 60 -5.49 6.05 -10.80
CA GLY A 60 -4.47 7.10 -10.87
C GLY A 60 -3.22 6.78 -10.04
N ILE A 61 -2.96 5.51 -9.73
CA ILE A 61 -1.77 5.06 -8.99
C ILE A 61 -0.82 4.37 -9.95
N ASN A 62 0.43 4.85 -10.01
CA ASN A 62 1.51 4.18 -10.72
C ASN A 62 2.40 3.41 -9.72
N ILE A 63 2.15 2.11 -9.55
CA ILE A 63 2.96 1.27 -8.64
C ILE A 63 4.37 0.96 -9.16
N ARG A 64 4.72 1.39 -10.38
CA ARG A 64 6.10 1.32 -10.90
C ARG A 64 6.90 2.59 -10.59
N ASP A 65 6.25 3.61 -10.04
CA ASP A 65 6.89 4.82 -9.55
C ASP A 65 7.32 4.63 -8.09
N THR A 66 8.58 4.96 -7.79
CA THR A 66 9.11 4.89 -6.42
C THR A 66 8.40 5.88 -5.49
N ALA A 67 7.93 7.01 -6.01
CA ALA A 67 7.27 8.04 -5.21
C ALA A 67 6.00 7.51 -4.52
N PHE A 68 5.27 6.59 -5.15
CA PHE A 68 4.11 5.94 -4.51
C PHE A 68 4.52 5.16 -3.26
N TRP A 69 5.62 4.40 -3.35
CA TRP A 69 6.11 3.57 -2.26
C TRP A 69 6.77 4.40 -1.15
N GLU A 70 7.43 5.51 -1.51
CA GLU A 70 7.92 6.49 -0.54
C GLU A 70 6.77 7.08 0.29
N GLY A 71 5.65 7.44 -0.37
CA GLY A 71 4.44 7.88 0.33
C GLY A 71 3.87 6.83 1.30
N SER A 72 3.89 5.54 0.94
CA SER A 72 3.51 4.45 1.85
C SER A 72 4.40 4.39 3.09
N LEU A 73 5.71 4.61 2.93
CA LEU A 73 6.68 4.61 4.03
C LEU A 73 6.58 5.87 4.89
N ASP A 74 6.18 7.00 4.32
CA ASP A 74 5.97 8.25 5.05
C ASP A 74 4.85 8.14 6.09
N VAL A 75 3.83 7.30 5.84
CA VAL A 75 2.81 6.96 6.86
C VAL A 75 3.47 6.35 8.10
N LEU A 76 4.38 5.40 7.91
CA LEU A 76 5.11 4.77 9.01
C LEU A 76 6.08 5.75 9.69
N ARG A 77 6.74 6.61 8.90
CA ARG A 77 7.61 7.66 9.44
C ARG A 77 6.83 8.60 10.36
N ALA A 78 5.63 9.01 9.96
CA ALA A 78 4.77 9.85 10.78
C ALA A 78 4.34 9.18 12.09
N ASP A 79 4.05 7.87 12.06
CA ASP A 79 3.72 7.09 13.26
C ASP A 79 4.93 6.96 14.21
N ILE A 80 6.14 6.76 13.67
CA ILE A 80 7.38 6.75 14.46
C ILE A 80 7.64 8.13 15.08
N ASP A 81 7.56 9.20 14.30
CA ASP A 81 7.74 10.58 14.79
C ASP A 81 6.72 10.93 15.88
N ARG A 82 5.49 10.41 15.76
CA ARG A 82 4.46 10.56 16.79
C ARG A 82 4.82 9.80 18.05
N PHE A 83 5.32 8.58 17.92
CA PHE A 83 5.73 7.76 19.04
C PHE A 83 6.90 8.38 19.81
N ASP A 84 7.92 8.91 19.11
CA ASP A 84 9.08 9.56 19.73
C ASP A 84 8.68 10.75 20.61
N LYS A 85 7.65 11.50 20.21
CA LYS A 85 7.10 12.63 21.01
C LYS A 85 6.39 12.21 22.28
N LEU A 86 6.02 10.93 22.41
CA LEU A 86 5.35 10.38 23.60
C LEU A 86 6.35 9.82 24.62
N ILE A 87 7.62 9.67 24.23
CA ILE A 87 8.68 9.24 25.12
C ILE A 87 9.27 10.49 25.83
N PRO A 88 9.32 10.52 27.17
CA PRO A 88 9.87 11.64 27.95
C PRO A 88 11.36 11.89 27.73
#